data_AF-W7Q8U3-F1
#
_entry.id   AF-W7Q8U3-F1
#
_cell.length_a   1.000
_cell.length_b   1.000
_cell.length_c   1.000
_cell.angle_alpha   90.00
_cell.angle_beta   90.00
_cell.angle_gamma   90.00
#
_symmetry.space_group_name_H-M   'P 1'
#
loop_
_entity.id
_entity.type
_entity.pdbx_description
1 polymer ?
#
loop_
_entity_poly.entity_id
_entity_poly.type
_entity_poly.pdbx_seq_one_letter_code
_entity_poly.pdbx_strand_id
1 'polypeptide(L)'
;MHKLQALGEQIIAMTPAERSRFPLSDDLLAAVEETSRIRSHEGRRRHMQYVGKLMRGEDLAAIQAVFDSIEQESRHRDLAFHRLEKWRDRLIEEGDDAVETFIADYPDVDRQALRQLIRNARREREQDKPPTSSRRLFRLIRDTAGL
;
A
#
# COMPACT_ATOMS: atom_id res chain seq x y z
N MET A 1 23.78 -11.18 -15.51
CA MET A 1 23.75 -11.59 -14.08
C MET A 1 23.13 -10.53 -13.18
N HIS A 2 23.55 -9.26 -13.23
CA HIS A 2 23.04 -8.22 -12.32
C HIS A 2 21.52 -8.02 -12.31
N LYS A 3 20.84 -8.11 -13.46
CA LYS A 3 19.38 -7.95 -13.54
C LYS A 3 18.60 -9.03 -12.79
N LEU A 4 19.03 -10.30 -12.88
CA LEU A 4 18.37 -11.41 -12.19
C LEU A 4 18.63 -11.40 -10.69
N GLN A 5 19.84 -10.99 -10.29
CA GLN A 5 20.14 -10.77 -8.89
C GLN A 5 19.27 -9.65 -8.30
N ALA A 6 19.10 -8.54 -9.03
CA ALA A 6 18.24 -7.44 -8.62
C ALA A 6 16.77 -7.86 -8.47
N LEU A 7 16.24 -8.69 -9.38
CA LEU A 7 14.89 -9.26 -9.25
C LEU A 7 14.79 -10.14 -8.00
N GLY A 8 15.77 -11.01 -7.74
CA GLY A 8 15.80 -11.80 -6.51
C GLY A 8 15.85 -10.95 -5.24
N GLU A 9 16.64 -9.87 -5.25
CA GLU A 9 16.70 -8.88 -4.17
C GLU A 9 15.34 -8.22 -3.92
N GLN A 10 14.60 -7.87 -4.99
CA GLN A 10 13.25 -7.31 -4.89
C GLN A 10 12.27 -8.31 -4.27
N ILE A 11 12.27 -9.58 -4.71
CA ILE A 11 11.43 -10.63 -4.12
C ILE A 11 11.74 -10.79 -2.64
N ILE A 12 13.03 -10.82 -2.25
CA ILE A 12 13.44 -10.96 -0.85
C ILE A 12 12.93 -9.80 0.02
N ALA A 13 12.89 -8.59 -0.52
CA ALA A 13 12.42 -7.40 0.18
C ALA A 13 10.90 -7.33 0.38
N MET A 14 10.13 -8.14 -0.36
CA MET A 14 8.67 -8.20 -0.26
C MET A 14 8.19 -8.91 1.02
N THR A 15 6.94 -8.64 1.40
CA THR A 15 6.30 -9.29 2.54
C THR A 15 6.09 -10.78 2.28
N PRO A 16 5.99 -11.65 3.32
CA PRO A 16 5.71 -13.07 3.12
C PRO A 16 4.46 -13.35 2.27
N ALA A 17 3.41 -12.52 2.42
CA ALA A 17 2.16 -12.64 1.68
C ALA A 17 2.30 -12.25 0.19
N GLU A 18 3.17 -11.30 -0.15
CA GLU A 18 3.48 -10.98 -1.54
C GLU A 18 4.37 -12.06 -2.16
N ARG A 19 5.39 -12.54 -1.41
CA ARG A 19 6.30 -13.59 -1.87
C ARG A 19 5.59 -14.89 -2.23
N SER A 20 4.56 -15.27 -1.47
CA SER A 20 3.78 -16.49 -1.74
C SER A 20 2.96 -16.44 -3.04
N ARG A 21 2.82 -15.26 -3.67
CA ARG A 21 2.14 -15.11 -4.97
C ARG A 21 3.04 -15.48 -6.15
N PHE A 22 4.35 -15.48 -5.96
CA PHE A 22 5.28 -15.76 -7.04
C PHE A 22 5.35 -17.27 -7.33
N PRO A 23 5.38 -17.67 -8.61
CA PRO A 23 5.58 -19.05 -9.00
C PRO A 23 7.07 -19.42 -8.94
N LEU A 24 7.62 -19.48 -7.72
CA LEU A 24 9.03 -19.82 -7.50
C LEU A 24 9.20 -21.33 -7.35
N SER A 25 10.30 -21.89 -7.83
CA SER A 25 10.72 -23.23 -7.45
C SER A 25 10.96 -23.35 -5.93
N ASP A 26 10.86 -24.57 -5.41
CA ASP A 26 11.15 -24.88 -4.00
C ASP A 26 12.56 -24.42 -3.60
N ASP A 27 13.54 -24.58 -4.50
CA ASP A 27 14.94 -24.17 -4.29
C ASP A 27 15.06 -22.64 -4.14
N LEU A 28 14.35 -21.88 -4.98
CA LEU A 28 14.38 -20.42 -4.92
C LEU A 28 13.61 -19.90 -3.70
N LEU A 29 12.47 -20.50 -3.38
CA LEU A 29 11.72 -20.16 -2.16
C LEU A 29 12.58 -20.37 -0.91
N ALA A 30 13.24 -21.52 -0.79
CA ALA A 30 14.16 -21.81 0.31
C ALA A 30 15.31 -20.80 0.37
N ALA A 31 15.90 -20.44 -0.78
CA ALA A 31 16.96 -19.44 -0.84
C ALA A 31 16.48 -18.04 -0.40
N VAL A 32 15.27 -17.66 -0.78
CA VAL A 32 14.65 -16.38 -0.38
C VAL A 32 14.46 -16.32 1.14
N GLU A 33 13.92 -17.38 1.76
CA GLU A 33 13.71 -17.45 3.21
C GLU A 33 15.02 -17.44 4.01
N GLU A 34 16.02 -18.18 3.54
CA GLU A 34 17.34 -18.28 4.19
C GLU A 34 18.06 -16.92 4.23
N THR A 35 17.76 -16.00 3.30
CA THR A 35 18.43 -14.69 3.22
C THR A 35 18.35 -13.90 4.55
N SER A 36 17.28 -14.08 5.31
CA SER A 36 17.08 -13.42 6.61
C SER A 36 18.09 -13.84 7.70
N ARG A 37 18.65 -15.04 7.58
CA ARG A 37 19.61 -15.62 8.56
C ARG A 37 21.05 -15.19 8.28
N ILE A 38 21.34 -14.72 7.08
CA ILE A 38 22.70 -14.38 6.64
C ILE A 38 23.09 -12.98 7.13
N ARG A 39 23.97 -12.94 8.13
CA ARG A 39 24.40 -11.69 8.79
C ARG A 39 25.68 -11.06 8.21
N SER A 40 26.57 -11.86 7.61
CA SER A 40 27.84 -11.34 7.08
C SER A 40 27.65 -10.71 5.71
N HIS A 41 28.30 -9.56 5.47
CA HIS A 41 28.23 -8.85 4.20
C HIS A 41 28.69 -9.75 3.03
N GLU A 42 29.83 -10.41 3.21
CA GLU A 42 30.38 -11.32 2.21
C GLU A 42 29.52 -12.58 2.02
N GLY A 43 28.90 -13.09 3.09
CA GLY A 43 27.92 -14.18 2.98
C GLY A 43 26.70 -13.75 2.18
N ARG A 44 26.16 -12.56 2.44
CA ARG A 44 24.99 -12.03 1.72
C ARG A 44 25.30 -11.79 0.25
N ARG A 45 26.47 -11.24 -0.07
CA ARG A 45 26.92 -11.06 -1.46
C ARG A 45 26.96 -12.39 -2.22
N ARG A 46 27.55 -13.44 -1.64
CA ARG A 46 27.62 -14.78 -2.25
C ARG A 46 26.24 -15.42 -2.37
N HIS A 47 25.39 -15.28 -1.35
CA HIS A 47 24.02 -15.77 -1.39
C HIS A 47 23.21 -15.13 -2.50
N MET A 48 23.36 -13.81 -2.71
CA MET A 48 22.68 -13.14 -3.80
C MET A 48 23.13 -13.61 -5.19
N GLN A 49 24.40 -14.00 -5.35
CA GLN A 49 24.87 -14.65 -6.59
C GLN A 49 24.23 -16.02 -6.79
N TYR A 50 24.03 -16.78 -5.72
CA TYR A 50 23.31 -18.06 -5.75
C TYR A 50 21.84 -17.87 -6.13
N VAL A 51 21.14 -16.91 -5.51
CA VAL A 51 19.78 -16.52 -5.90
C VAL A 51 19.72 -16.13 -7.38
N GLY A 52 20.65 -15.29 -7.84
CA GLY A 52 20.75 -14.92 -9.25
C GLY A 52 21.04 -16.11 -10.20
N LYS A 53 21.68 -17.17 -9.70
CA LYS A 53 21.85 -18.43 -10.44
C LYS A 53 20.52 -19.18 -10.53
N LEU A 54 19.78 -19.33 -9.43
CA LEU A 54 18.48 -20.01 -9.38
C LEU A 54 17.45 -19.32 -10.28
N MET A 55 17.40 -17.99 -10.26
CA MET A 55 16.53 -17.18 -11.13
C MET A 55 16.67 -17.49 -12.62
N ARG A 56 17.79 -18.08 -13.09
CA ARG A 56 17.94 -18.48 -14.50
C ARG A 56 17.11 -19.70 -14.89
N GLY A 57 16.68 -20.50 -13.91
CA GLY A 57 15.82 -21.67 -14.13
C GLY A 57 14.33 -21.37 -14.01
N GLU A 58 13.96 -20.15 -13.63
CA GLU A 58 12.57 -19.75 -13.39
C GLU A 58 11.89 -19.20 -14.66
N ASP A 59 10.56 -19.21 -14.64
CA ASP A 59 9.76 -18.46 -15.61
C ASP A 59 9.78 -16.97 -15.25
N LEU A 60 10.73 -16.25 -15.84
CA LEU A 60 10.90 -14.81 -15.64
C LEU A 60 9.69 -14.00 -16.11
N ALA A 61 8.94 -14.47 -17.11
CA ALA A 61 7.76 -13.77 -17.60
C ALA A 61 6.63 -13.88 -16.57
N ALA A 62 6.43 -15.07 -15.98
CA ALA A 62 5.46 -15.27 -14.92
C ALA A 62 5.82 -14.47 -13.65
N ILE A 63 7.10 -14.44 -13.27
CA ILE A 63 7.58 -13.60 -12.15
C ILE A 63 7.32 -12.11 -12.42
N GLN A 64 7.64 -11.62 -13.63
CA GLN A 64 7.40 -10.23 -13.97
C GLN A 64 5.91 -9.88 -13.96
N ALA A 65 5.03 -10.78 -14.42
CA ALA A 65 3.58 -10.56 -14.37
C ALA A 65 3.06 -10.42 -12.93
N VAL A 66 3.64 -11.15 -11.96
CA VAL A 66 3.29 -10.99 -10.55
C VAL A 66 3.77 -9.64 -10.00
N PHE A 67 4.99 -9.21 -10.35
CA PHE A 67 5.47 -7.87 -9.99
C PHE A 67 4.54 -6.78 -10.52
N ASP A 68 4.18 -6.85 -11.80
CA ASP A 68 3.31 -5.87 -12.43
C ASP A 68 1.93 -5.85 -11.77
N SER A 69 1.37 -7.01 -11.42
CA SER A 69 0.11 -7.11 -10.68
C SER A 69 0.18 -6.42 -9.32
N ILE A 70 1.23 -6.66 -8.54
CA ILE A 70 1.42 -6.04 -7.21
C ILE A 70 1.58 -4.52 -7.35
N GLU A 71 2.36 -4.07 -8.34
CA GLU A 71 2.58 -2.65 -8.58
C GLU A 71 1.28 -1.95 -8.99
N GLN A 72 0.48 -2.55 -9.87
CA GLN A 72 -0.83 -2.02 -10.24
C GLN A 72 -1.77 -1.93 -9.04
N GLU A 73 -1.84 -2.96 -8.20
CA GLU A 73 -2.62 -2.94 -6.95
C GLU A 73 -2.17 -1.81 -6.02
N SER A 74 -0.86 -1.59 -5.87
CA SER A 74 -0.33 -0.46 -5.10
C SER A 74 -0.78 0.88 -5.68
N ARG A 75 -0.60 1.09 -6.98
CA ARG A 75 -1.02 2.33 -7.66
C ARG A 75 -2.51 2.57 -7.52
N HIS A 76 -3.33 1.52 -7.63
CA HIS A 76 -4.78 1.62 -7.42
C HIS A 76 -5.12 2.05 -5.99
N ARG A 77 -4.45 1.47 -4.98
CA ARG A 77 -4.62 1.86 -3.57
C ARG A 77 -4.18 3.31 -3.34
N ASP A 78 -3.05 3.73 -3.90
CA ASP A 78 -2.54 5.10 -3.75
C ASP A 78 -3.47 6.13 -4.39
N LEU A 79 -3.97 5.86 -5.60
CA LEU A 79 -4.96 6.71 -6.26
C LEU A 79 -6.26 6.79 -5.47
N ALA A 80 -6.73 5.67 -4.92
CA ALA A 80 -7.92 5.64 -4.09
C ALA A 80 -7.73 6.42 -2.78
N PHE A 81 -6.56 6.28 -2.15
CA PHE A 81 -6.17 7.05 -0.97
C PHE A 81 -6.18 8.56 -1.25
N HIS A 82 -5.55 9.00 -2.33
CA HIS A 82 -5.54 10.41 -2.73
C HIS A 82 -6.93 10.96 -3.08
N ARG A 83 -7.82 10.13 -3.65
CA ARG A 83 -9.23 10.51 -3.85
C ARG A 83 -9.93 10.78 -2.52
N LEU A 84 -9.68 9.97 -1.51
CA LEU A 84 -10.22 10.18 -0.16
C LEU A 84 -9.63 11.42 0.53
N GLU A 85 -8.35 11.72 0.30
CA GLU A 85 -7.74 12.96 0.80
C GLU A 85 -8.44 14.19 0.23
N LYS A 86 -8.67 14.19 -1.10
CA LYS A 86 -9.44 15.25 -1.76
C LYS A 86 -10.86 15.36 -1.21
N TRP A 87 -11.52 14.23 -0.95
CA TRP A 87 -12.84 14.22 -0.33
C TRP A 87 -12.84 14.84 1.06
N ARG A 88 -11.88 14.48 1.91
CA ARG A 88 -11.73 15.07 3.24
C ARG A 88 -11.61 16.59 3.17
N ASP A 89 -10.74 17.08 2.29
CA ASP A 89 -10.48 18.51 2.15
C ASP A 89 -11.73 19.23 1.63
N ARG A 90 -12.38 18.66 0.60
CA ARG A 90 -13.65 19.13 0.06
C ARG A 90 -14.77 19.21 1.10
N LEU A 91 -14.93 18.17 1.92
CA LEU A 91 -15.92 18.14 3.00
C LEU A 91 -15.67 19.24 4.05
N ILE A 92 -14.42 19.54 4.36
CA ILE A 92 -14.04 20.61 5.28
C ILE A 92 -14.23 21.98 4.63
N GLU A 93 -14.06 22.13 3.32
CA GLU A 93 -14.15 23.43 2.62
C GLU A 93 -15.58 23.77 2.19
N GLU A 94 -16.25 22.89 1.45
CA GLU A 94 -17.54 23.16 0.81
C GLU A 94 -18.74 22.96 1.74
N GLY A 95 -18.64 22.08 2.74
CA GLY A 95 -19.69 21.92 3.75
C GLY A 95 -20.87 21.09 3.27
N ASP A 96 -22.09 21.58 3.44
CA ASP A 96 -23.31 20.78 3.28
C ASP A 96 -23.46 20.21 1.85
N ASP A 97 -23.09 20.96 0.81
CA ASP A 97 -23.14 20.48 -0.57
C ASP A 97 -22.23 19.27 -0.82
N ALA A 98 -21.00 19.31 -0.29
CA ALA A 98 -20.07 18.18 -0.36
C ALA A 98 -20.50 17.01 0.53
N VAL A 99 -21.13 17.29 1.67
CA VAL A 99 -21.68 16.25 2.56
C VAL A 99 -22.78 15.48 1.86
N GLU A 100 -23.74 16.15 1.23
CA GLU A 100 -24.82 15.47 0.50
C GLU A 100 -24.27 14.68 -0.69
N THR A 101 -23.28 15.21 -1.41
CA THR A 101 -22.63 14.47 -2.50
C THR A 101 -21.94 13.20 -1.97
N PHE A 102 -21.19 13.30 -0.87
CA PHE A 102 -20.51 12.14 -0.28
C PHE A 102 -21.49 11.09 0.24
N ILE A 103 -22.59 11.51 0.88
CA ILE A 103 -23.64 10.61 1.36
C ILE A 103 -24.36 9.91 0.21
N ALA A 104 -24.53 10.58 -0.94
CA ALA A 104 -25.10 9.96 -2.12
C ALA A 104 -24.18 8.85 -2.69
N ASP A 105 -22.88 9.09 -2.72
CA ASP A 105 -21.89 8.11 -3.19
C ASP A 105 -21.66 6.97 -2.17
N TYR A 106 -21.77 7.26 -0.87
CA TYR A 106 -21.53 6.33 0.24
C TYR A 106 -22.68 6.39 1.27
N PRO A 107 -23.83 5.77 0.96
CA PRO A 107 -25.05 5.90 1.78
C PRO A 107 -24.93 5.29 3.19
N ASP A 108 -24.00 4.35 3.37
CA ASP A 108 -23.75 3.63 4.62
C ASP A 108 -22.88 4.42 5.62
N VAL A 109 -22.41 5.62 5.26
CA VAL A 109 -21.65 6.47 6.18
C VAL A 109 -22.49 6.86 7.41
N ASP A 110 -21.88 6.85 8.59
CA ASP A 110 -22.47 7.50 9.77
C ASP A 110 -22.54 9.02 9.55
N ARG A 111 -23.72 9.47 9.12
CA ARG A 111 -24.02 10.87 8.79
C ARG A 111 -23.82 11.81 9.98
N GLN A 112 -24.10 11.34 11.20
CA GLN A 112 -23.95 12.14 12.41
C GLN A 112 -22.47 12.31 12.75
N ALA A 113 -21.70 11.22 12.73
CA ALA A 113 -20.25 11.27 12.94
C ALA A 113 -19.56 12.11 11.86
N LEU A 114 -19.94 11.95 10.60
CA LEU A 114 -19.41 12.71 9.46
C LEU A 114 -19.54 14.22 9.68
N ARG A 115 -20.77 14.69 9.91
CA ARG A 115 -21.04 16.12 10.15
C ARG A 115 -20.33 16.65 11.39
N GLN A 116 -20.25 15.86 12.46
CA GLN A 116 -19.57 16.26 13.68
C GLN A 116 -18.06 16.44 13.45
N LEU A 117 -17.42 15.51 12.75
CA LEU A 117 -16.00 15.56 12.43
C LEU A 117 -15.67 16.74 11.51
N ILE A 118 -16.51 17.04 10.52
CA ILE A 118 -16.35 18.19 9.63
C ILE A 118 -16.38 19.50 10.43
N ARG A 119 -17.40 19.70 11.27
CA ARG A 119 -17.49 20.90 12.13
C ARG A 119 -16.28 21.06 13.04
N ASN A 120 -15.82 19.97 13.65
CA ASN A 120 -14.66 20.00 14.53
C ASN A 120 -13.37 20.31 13.75
N ALA A 121 -13.18 19.71 12.59
CA ALA A 121 -12.02 19.95 11.73
C ALA A 121 -11.94 21.41 11.25
N ARG A 122 -13.09 22.03 10.91
CA ARG A 122 -13.18 23.46 10.60
C ARG A 122 -12.73 24.33 11.77
N ARG A 123 -13.29 24.08 12.97
CA ARG A 123 -12.91 24.80 14.19
C ARG A 123 -11.44 24.62 14.56
N GLU A 124 -10.89 23.42 14.38
CA GLU A 124 -9.47 23.16 14.60
C GLU A 124 -8.61 24.00 13.64
N ARG A 125 -8.98 24.05 12.35
CA ARG A 125 -8.28 24.84 11.32
C ARG A 125 -8.37 26.34 11.60
N GLU A 126 -9.54 26.86 11.99
CA GLU A 126 -9.74 28.27 12.33
C GLU A 126 -8.97 28.73 13.57
N GLN A 127 -8.64 27.79 14.46
CA GLN A 127 -7.94 28.05 15.72
C GLN A 127 -6.46 27.65 15.69
N ASP A 128 -5.92 27.34 14.50
CA ASP A 128 -4.54 26.82 14.31
C ASP A 128 -4.19 25.64 15.23
N LYS A 129 -5.18 24.78 15.50
CA LYS A 129 -5.02 23.58 16.33
C LYS A 129 -4.54 22.38 15.50
N PRO A 130 -3.90 21.39 16.15
CA PRO A 130 -3.54 20.15 15.49
C PRO A 130 -4.75 19.47 14.81
N PRO A 131 -4.63 18.96 13.56
CA PRO A 131 -5.75 18.50 12.73
C PRO A 131 -6.24 17.09 13.12
N THR A 132 -6.64 16.92 14.37
CA THR A 132 -7.06 15.63 14.93
C THR A 132 -8.38 15.15 14.33
N SER A 133 -9.35 16.05 14.18
CA SER A 133 -10.65 15.75 13.61
C SER A 133 -10.57 15.50 12.11
N SER A 134 -9.68 16.20 11.40
CA SER A 134 -9.40 15.94 9.98
C SER A 134 -8.82 14.53 9.75
N ARG A 135 -7.89 14.08 10.60
CA ARG A 135 -7.36 12.69 10.57
C ARG A 135 -8.43 11.65 10.88
N ARG A 136 -9.33 11.93 11.83
CA ARG A 136 -10.47 11.05 12.14
C ARG A 136 -11.51 11.02 11.03
N LEU A 137 -11.77 12.16 10.38
CA LEU A 137 -12.63 12.26 9.21
C LEU A 137 -12.11 11.39 8.07
N PHE A 138 -10.81 11.50 7.76
CA PHE A 138 -10.16 10.64 6.77
C PHE A 138 -10.37 9.15 7.05
N ARG A 139 -10.19 8.73 8.31
CA ARG A 139 -10.41 7.35 8.72
C ARG A 139 -11.85 6.90 8.50
N LEU A 140 -12.83 7.72 8.92
CA LEU A 140 -14.26 7.41 8.74
C LEU A 140 -14.59 7.20 7.26
N ILE A 141 -14.20 8.13 6.39
CA ILE A 141 -14.54 8.05 4.95
C ILE A 141 -13.80 6.90 4.26
N ARG A 142 -12.57 6.60 4.69
CA ARG A 142 -11.79 5.47 4.19
C ARG A 142 -12.43 4.13 4.57
N ASP A 143 -12.78 3.97 5.83
CA ASP A 143 -13.40 2.75 6.34
C ASP A 143 -14.78 2.53 5.67
N THR A 144 -15.52 3.62 5.41
CA THR A 144 -16.79 3.56 4.66
C THR A 144 -16.59 3.18 3.19
N ALA A 145 -15.53 3.67 2.55
CA ALA A 145 -15.21 3.36 1.16
C ALA A 145 -14.60 1.96 0.94
N GLY A 146 -14.37 1.18 2.01
CA GLY A 146 -13.80 -0.17 1.93
C GLY A 146 -12.31 -0.21 1.59
N LEU A 147 -11.56 0.83 1.95
CA LEU A 147 -10.12 0.97 1.72
C LEU A 147 -9.29 0.86 3.01
#